data_AF-A0A418ZSY8-F1
#
_entry.id   AF-A0A418ZSY8-F1
#
_cell.length_a   1.000
_cell.length_b   1.000
_cell.length_c   1.000
_cell.angle_alpha   90.00
_cell.angle_beta   90.00
_cell.angle_gamma   90.00
#
_symmetry.space_group_name_H-M   'P 1'
#
loop_
_entity.id
_entity.type
_entity.pdbx_description
1 polymer ?
#
loop_
_entity_poly.entity_id
_entity_poly.type
_entity_poly.pdbx_seq_one_letter_code
_entity_poly.pdbx_strand_id
1 'polypeptide(L)'
;NTLTGGAGADRFTGVGVNGGVDLITDFNPDEGDVIDLGTSFATLDEVVAASREESDGSVVITLPEAAGSGRIHLPGMTLENLRGIHLDVVCFTAGTLIATPAGPRPVEELKPGDPVLTLDGQARPLRAIRDRRLGHDELRDRPNLWPVVIAAGALGPGVPQRDLAVSPQHRVMVDSAISQRMLGCPSLVAARRLLVLPGVTQPRPEGGTRYLHLVFDRHEVLSANGCWSESFYPGRQAMAALPPALAREYRMIFRDEAARSPRLPIVEGPKARQMLARHAKNARPLQQPA
;
A
#
# COMPACT_ATOMS: atom_id res chain seq x y z
N ASN A 1 -10.10 15.07 -26.02
CA ASN A 1 -10.99 15.85 -25.12
C ASN A 1 -10.22 16.31 -23.91
N THR A 2 -10.68 17.35 -23.20
CA THR A 2 -10.11 17.72 -21.90
C THR A 2 -11.00 17.15 -20.80
N LEU A 3 -10.39 16.49 -19.81
CA LEU A 3 -11.02 15.81 -18.69
C LEU A 3 -10.42 16.34 -17.39
N THR A 4 -11.28 16.52 -16.39
CA THR A 4 -10.91 17.03 -15.06
C THR A 4 -11.72 16.23 -14.03
N GLY A 5 -11.05 15.68 -13.02
CA GLY A 5 -11.68 14.88 -11.95
C GLY A 5 -12.28 15.75 -10.85
N GLY A 6 -11.61 16.85 -10.49
CA GLY A 6 -11.95 17.69 -9.36
C GLY A 6 -11.07 17.39 -8.15
N ALA A 7 -11.63 17.47 -6.95
CA ALA A 7 -10.91 17.20 -5.71
C ALA A 7 -11.28 15.81 -5.18
N GLY A 8 -10.28 15.05 -4.73
CA GLY A 8 -10.49 13.72 -4.17
C GLY A 8 -9.97 12.63 -5.10
N ALA A 9 -10.59 11.44 -5.02
CA ALA A 9 -10.17 10.27 -5.78
C ALA A 9 -11.12 10.04 -6.96
N ASP A 10 -10.64 10.29 -8.16
CA ASP A 10 -11.42 10.24 -9.39
C ASP A 10 -11.10 9.03 -10.27
N ARG A 11 -12.07 8.62 -11.10
CA ARG A 11 -11.90 7.49 -12.02
C ARG A 11 -12.17 7.91 -13.46
N PHE A 12 -11.12 7.88 -14.26
CA PHE A 12 -11.18 8.14 -15.70
C PHE A 12 -11.36 6.82 -16.45
N THR A 13 -12.43 6.71 -17.26
CA THR A 13 -12.76 5.49 -18.02
C THR A 13 -13.00 5.83 -19.49
N GLY A 14 -12.76 4.88 -20.40
CA GLY A 14 -12.99 5.11 -21.83
C GLY A 14 -12.15 6.24 -22.43
N VAL A 15 -10.97 6.47 -21.88
CA VAL A 15 -10.03 7.49 -22.35
C VAL A 15 -9.24 6.99 -23.54
N GLY A 16 -9.14 7.82 -24.58
CA GLY A 16 -8.41 7.58 -25.82
C GLY A 16 -8.98 6.49 -26.73
N VAL A 17 -10.05 5.79 -26.35
CA VAL A 17 -10.60 4.63 -27.12
C VAL A 17 -11.23 5.00 -28.48
N ASN A 18 -11.40 6.29 -28.78
CA ASN A 18 -11.94 6.77 -30.06
C ASN A 18 -10.87 7.32 -31.02
N GLY A 19 -9.58 7.06 -30.75
CA GLY A 19 -8.47 7.55 -31.59
C GLY A 19 -8.13 9.04 -31.42
N GLY A 20 -8.77 9.71 -30.48
CA GLY A 20 -8.46 11.09 -30.11
C GLY A 20 -7.32 11.21 -29.10
N VAL A 21 -6.93 12.46 -28.82
CA VAL A 21 -6.06 12.80 -27.69
C VAL A 21 -6.93 13.26 -26.53
N ASP A 22 -6.89 12.56 -25.40
CA ASP A 22 -7.55 12.96 -24.16
C ASP A 22 -6.53 13.52 -23.16
N LEU A 23 -6.76 14.74 -22.70
CA LEU A 23 -5.94 15.48 -21.75
C LEU A 23 -6.61 15.41 -20.36
N ILE A 24 -5.92 14.87 -19.36
CA ILE A 24 -6.41 14.83 -17.97
C ILE A 24 -5.65 15.87 -17.16
N THR A 25 -6.32 16.93 -16.72
CA THR A 25 -5.65 18.14 -16.23
C THR A 25 -5.17 18.08 -14.78
N ASP A 26 -5.71 17.17 -13.99
CA ASP A 26 -5.57 17.14 -12.52
C ASP A 26 -5.28 15.74 -11.97
N PHE A 27 -4.80 14.82 -12.81
CA PHE A 27 -4.53 13.45 -12.37
C PHE A 27 -3.49 13.41 -11.24
N ASN A 28 -3.91 12.94 -10.07
CA ASN A 28 -3.05 12.82 -8.90
C ASN A 28 -3.16 11.43 -8.24
N PRO A 29 -2.17 10.54 -8.45
CA PRO A 29 -2.20 9.21 -7.85
C PRO A 29 -2.08 9.26 -6.31
N ASP A 30 -1.51 10.33 -5.72
CA ASP A 30 -1.41 10.48 -4.27
C ASP A 30 -2.74 10.82 -3.60
N GLU A 31 -3.69 11.38 -4.36
CA GLU A 31 -5.07 11.64 -3.94
C GLU A 31 -6.01 10.48 -4.24
N GLY A 32 -5.55 9.52 -5.04
CA GLY A 32 -6.24 8.26 -5.29
C GLY A 32 -6.89 8.13 -6.66
N ASP A 33 -6.49 8.98 -7.60
CA ASP A 33 -6.99 8.94 -8.97
C ASP A 33 -6.59 7.67 -9.70
N VAL A 34 -7.49 7.21 -10.58
CA VAL A 34 -7.29 5.98 -11.36
C VAL A 34 -7.71 6.20 -12.81
N ILE A 35 -6.82 5.82 -13.72
CA ILE A 35 -7.15 5.66 -15.14
C ILE A 35 -7.44 4.18 -15.40
N ASP A 36 -8.66 3.87 -15.84
CA ASP A 36 -9.04 2.51 -16.21
C ASP A 36 -8.58 2.20 -17.64
N LEU A 37 -7.48 1.47 -17.73
CA LEU A 37 -6.86 1.03 -18.98
C LEU A 37 -7.06 -0.46 -19.27
N GLY A 38 -7.83 -1.17 -18.43
CA GLY A 38 -7.96 -2.62 -18.48
C GLY A 38 -8.67 -3.17 -19.73
N THR A 39 -9.33 -2.30 -20.50
CA THR A 39 -9.91 -2.65 -21.81
C THR A 39 -8.89 -2.60 -22.94
N SER A 40 -7.79 -1.86 -22.75
CA SER A 40 -6.83 -1.53 -23.80
C SER A 40 -5.47 -2.21 -23.59
N PHE A 41 -5.13 -2.53 -22.34
CA PHE A 41 -3.89 -3.20 -21.97
C PHE A 41 -4.18 -4.37 -21.03
N ALA A 42 -3.51 -5.50 -21.27
CA ALA A 42 -3.63 -6.69 -20.43
C ALA A 42 -2.67 -6.63 -19.23
N THR A 43 -1.56 -5.90 -19.34
CA THR A 43 -0.58 -5.73 -18.27
C THR A 43 -0.11 -4.29 -18.19
N LEU A 44 0.43 -3.87 -17.04
CA LEU A 44 1.03 -2.55 -16.96
C LEU A 44 2.42 -2.47 -17.60
N ASP A 45 3.13 -3.58 -17.75
CA ASP A 45 4.36 -3.55 -18.55
C ASP A 45 4.04 -3.08 -19.98
N GLU A 46 2.87 -3.43 -20.51
CA GLU A 46 2.37 -2.88 -21.77
C GLU A 46 2.03 -1.39 -21.67
N VAL A 47 1.38 -0.95 -20.58
CA VAL A 47 1.06 0.48 -20.36
C VAL A 47 2.34 1.32 -20.29
N VAL A 48 3.35 0.87 -19.54
CA VAL A 48 4.63 1.56 -19.39
C VAL A 48 5.41 1.54 -20.70
N ALA A 49 5.42 0.42 -21.43
CA ALA A 49 6.04 0.34 -22.75
C ALA A 49 5.36 1.26 -23.77
N ALA A 50 4.06 1.49 -23.60
CA ALA A 50 3.25 2.39 -24.41
C ALA A 50 3.29 3.86 -23.96
N SER A 51 3.96 4.15 -22.84
CA SER A 51 4.07 5.49 -22.27
C SER A 51 5.36 6.17 -22.70
N ARG A 52 5.30 7.48 -22.96
CA ARG A 52 6.47 8.33 -23.26
C ARG A 52 6.40 9.60 -22.44
N GLU A 53 7.54 10.01 -21.91
CA GLU A 53 7.68 11.31 -21.27
C GLU A 53 8.06 12.35 -22.32
N GLU A 54 7.32 13.45 -22.34
CA GLU A 54 7.52 14.57 -23.24
C GLU A 54 8.47 15.60 -22.61
N SER A 55 9.05 16.47 -23.44
CA SER A 55 10.04 17.46 -22.99
C SER A 55 9.52 18.49 -21.98
N ASP A 56 8.20 18.59 -21.83
CA ASP A 56 7.52 19.46 -20.86
C ASP A 56 7.26 18.78 -19.51
N GLY A 57 7.73 17.53 -19.32
CA GLY A 57 7.55 16.76 -18.10
C GLY A 57 6.16 16.14 -17.96
N SER A 58 5.39 16.05 -19.04
CA SER A 58 4.13 15.30 -19.10
C SER A 58 4.35 13.88 -19.62
N VAL A 59 3.39 12.98 -19.33
CA VAL A 59 3.38 11.64 -19.94
C VAL A 59 2.26 11.50 -20.95
N VAL A 60 2.61 10.92 -22.09
CA VAL A 60 1.67 10.46 -23.11
C VAL A 60 1.61 8.94 -23.12
N ILE A 61 0.44 8.37 -22.88
CA ILE A 61 0.16 6.93 -23.05
C ILE A 61 -0.47 6.73 -24.44
N THR A 62 0.15 5.90 -25.27
CA THR A 62 -0.36 5.60 -26.62
C THR A 62 -1.10 4.27 -26.62
N LEU A 63 -2.40 4.29 -26.91
CA LEU A 63 -3.21 3.08 -26.94
C LEU A 63 -2.86 2.21 -28.16
N PRO A 64 -2.99 0.87 -28.06
CA PRO A 64 -2.77 -0.01 -29.20
C PRO A 64 -3.83 0.20 -30.29
N GLU A 65 -3.52 -0.21 -31.53
CA GLU A 65 -4.44 -0.10 -32.67
C GLU A 65 -5.80 -0.76 -32.42
N ALA A 66 -5.81 -1.89 -31.72
CA ALA A 66 -7.04 -2.59 -31.32
C ALA A 66 -7.97 -1.74 -30.43
N ALA A 67 -7.42 -0.72 -29.76
CA ALA A 67 -8.14 0.24 -28.94
C ALA A 67 -8.32 1.62 -29.62
N GLY A 68 -8.10 1.69 -30.94
CA GLY A 68 -8.33 2.89 -31.74
C GLY A 68 -7.15 3.85 -31.87
N SER A 69 -5.95 3.50 -31.37
CA SER A 69 -4.72 4.30 -31.49
C SER A 69 -4.77 5.71 -30.85
N GLY A 70 -5.67 5.94 -29.90
CA GLY A 70 -5.72 7.23 -29.22
C GLY A 70 -4.56 7.45 -28.26
N ARG A 71 -4.47 8.68 -27.75
CA ARG A 71 -3.42 9.08 -26.82
C ARG A 71 -4.03 9.69 -25.56
N ILE A 72 -3.43 9.43 -24.42
CA ILE A 72 -3.82 10.01 -23.13
C ILE A 72 -2.66 10.89 -22.68
N HIS A 73 -2.93 12.15 -22.39
CA HIS A 73 -1.94 13.15 -22.01
C HIS A 73 -2.13 13.54 -20.54
N LEU A 74 -1.06 13.37 -19.77
CA LEU A 74 -1.02 13.53 -18.31
C LEU A 74 0.01 14.62 -17.95
N PRO A 75 -0.38 15.90 -17.98
CA PRO A 75 0.46 17.01 -17.54
C PRO A 75 0.87 16.84 -16.06
N GLY A 76 2.16 17.05 -15.78
CA GLY A 76 2.69 16.97 -14.41
C GLY A 76 2.91 15.56 -13.86
N MET A 77 2.70 14.51 -14.68
CA MET A 77 3.17 13.15 -14.38
C MET A 77 4.47 12.85 -15.10
N THR A 78 5.37 12.12 -14.45
CA THR A 78 6.56 11.51 -15.08
C THR A 78 6.34 10.02 -15.35
N LEU A 79 7.15 9.42 -16.23
CA LEU A 79 7.15 7.96 -16.43
C LEU A 79 7.47 7.22 -15.13
N GLU A 80 8.22 7.87 -14.24
CA GLU A 80 8.52 7.40 -12.89
C GLU A 80 7.25 7.31 -12.02
N ASN A 81 6.37 8.31 -12.07
CA ASN A 81 5.09 8.27 -11.35
C ASN A 81 4.17 7.15 -11.86
N LEU A 82 4.12 6.92 -13.18
CA LEU A 82 3.35 5.81 -13.79
C LEU A 82 3.90 4.43 -13.42
N ARG A 83 5.23 4.29 -13.33
CA ARG A 83 5.88 3.08 -12.81
C ARG A 83 5.65 2.91 -11.30
N GLY A 84 5.47 4.01 -10.58
CA GLY A 84 5.11 4.06 -9.15
C GLY A 84 3.67 3.60 -8.85
N ILE A 85 2.76 3.66 -9.83
CA ILE A 85 1.40 3.07 -9.73
C ILE A 85 1.47 1.55 -9.53
N HIS A 86 2.60 0.92 -9.90
CA HIS A 86 2.83 -0.49 -9.65
C HIS A 86 3.28 -0.81 -8.24
N LEU A 87 2.24 -1.03 -7.45
CA LEU A 87 2.19 -1.65 -6.15
C LEU A 87 2.76 -0.77 -5.05
N ASP A 88 2.00 0.29 -4.75
CA ASP A 88 1.89 0.92 -3.44
C ASP A 88 1.26 -0.04 -2.42
N VAL A 89 1.67 -1.32 -2.49
CA VAL A 89 1.07 -2.39 -1.73
C VAL A 89 1.79 -2.51 -0.41
N VAL A 90 0.98 -2.72 0.61
CA VAL A 90 1.29 -2.96 2.01
C VAL A 90 2.22 -4.18 2.15
N CYS A 91 3.48 -3.98 2.56
CA CYS A 91 4.49 -5.04 2.65
C CYS A 91 5.23 -5.03 3.99
N PHE A 92 5.63 -6.21 4.46
CA PHE A 92 6.73 -6.37 5.41
C PHE A 92 8.06 -6.47 4.67
N THR A 93 9.17 -6.05 5.27
CA THR A 93 10.50 -6.42 4.76
C THR A 93 10.91 -7.80 5.23
N ALA A 94 11.76 -8.49 4.47
CA ALA A 94 12.43 -9.71 4.91
C ALA A 94 13.12 -9.52 6.28
N GLY A 95 13.17 -10.57 7.08
CA GLY A 95 13.66 -10.55 8.47
C GLY A 95 12.61 -10.14 9.51
N THR A 96 11.45 -9.62 9.09
CA THR A 96 10.32 -9.36 10.00
C THR A 96 9.84 -10.67 10.60
N LEU A 97 9.76 -10.75 11.93
CA LEU A 97 9.22 -11.91 12.62
C LEU A 97 7.71 -11.80 12.78
N ILE A 98 6.99 -12.80 12.30
CA ILE A 98 5.55 -12.90 12.37
C ILE A 98 5.18 -13.90 13.46
N ALA A 99 4.25 -13.53 14.34
CA ALA A 99 3.80 -14.41 15.41
C ALA A 99 3.04 -15.62 14.84
N THR A 100 3.51 -16.82 15.19
CA THR A 100 2.82 -18.09 14.90
C THR A 100 2.58 -18.86 16.20
N PRO A 101 1.69 -19.86 16.23
CA PRO A 101 1.46 -20.66 17.44
C PRO A 101 2.71 -21.38 17.96
N ALA A 102 3.68 -21.68 17.09
CA ALA A 102 4.95 -22.32 17.46
C ALA A 102 6.05 -21.31 17.83
N GLY A 103 5.73 -20.01 17.89
CA GLY A 103 6.66 -18.92 18.13
C GLY A 103 6.85 -18.01 16.90
N PRO A 104 7.57 -16.89 17.04
CA PRO A 104 7.79 -15.96 15.93
C PRO A 104 8.67 -16.57 14.83
N ARG A 105 8.27 -16.42 13.57
CA ARG A 105 9.01 -16.93 12.39
C ARG A 105 9.32 -15.80 11.39
N PRO A 106 10.47 -15.80 10.70
CA PRO A 106 10.73 -14.85 9.64
C PRO A 106 9.67 -14.90 8.54
N VAL A 107 9.20 -13.75 8.09
CA VAL A 107 8.12 -13.63 7.10
C VAL A 107 8.44 -14.36 5.79
N GLU A 108 9.70 -14.40 5.40
CA GLU A 108 10.18 -15.08 4.19
C GLU A 108 10.23 -16.60 4.27
N GLU A 109 10.11 -17.18 5.46
CA GLU A 109 10.07 -18.63 5.66
C GLU A 109 8.64 -19.18 5.73
N LEU A 110 7.66 -18.29 5.89
CA LEU A 110 6.25 -18.67 5.88
C LEU A 110 5.86 -19.22 4.51
N LYS A 111 4.86 -20.10 4.49
CA LYS A 111 4.29 -20.68 3.27
C LYS A 111 2.76 -20.69 3.33
N PRO A 112 2.07 -20.77 2.17
CA PRO A 112 0.64 -21.06 2.15
C PRO A 112 0.30 -22.28 3.01
N GLY A 113 -0.72 -22.16 3.85
CA GLY A 113 -1.13 -23.15 4.84
C GLY A 113 -0.57 -22.90 6.24
N ASP A 114 0.52 -22.14 6.39
CA ASP A 114 1.11 -21.90 7.71
C ASP A 114 0.16 -21.10 8.61
N PRO A 115 0.01 -21.48 9.90
CA PRO A 115 -0.83 -20.76 10.85
C PRO A 115 -0.13 -19.50 11.36
N VAL A 116 -0.82 -18.36 11.30
CA VAL A 116 -0.37 -17.07 11.84
C VAL A 116 -1.35 -16.59 12.90
N LEU A 117 -0.84 -16.06 14.02
CA LEU A 117 -1.67 -15.50 15.08
C LEU A 117 -2.23 -14.13 14.68
N THR A 118 -3.55 -13.98 14.80
CA THR A 118 -4.28 -12.75 14.49
C THR A 118 -4.79 -12.05 15.75
N LEU A 119 -5.25 -10.80 15.59
CA LEU A 119 -5.69 -9.92 16.68
C LEU A 119 -6.80 -10.51 17.58
N ASP A 120 -7.63 -11.41 17.04
CA ASP A 120 -8.66 -12.14 17.80
C ASP A 120 -8.11 -13.35 18.59
N GLY A 121 -6.79 -13.51 18.66
CA GLY A 121 -6.10 -14.62 19.31
C GLY A 121 -6.18 -15.94 18.54
N GLN A 122 -6.79 -15.95 17.35
CA GLN A 122 -6.93 -17.16 16.55
C GLN A 122 -5.74 -17.35 15.61
N ALA A 123 -5.44 -18.62 15.31
CA ALA A 123 -4.50 -18.96 14.26
C ALA A 123 -5.24 -19.05 12.92
N ARG A 124 -4.82 -18.27 11.93
CA ARG A 124 -5.39 -18.28 10.58
C ARG A 124 -4.35 -18.84 9.58
N PRO A 125 -4.75 -19.74 8.68
CA PRO A 125 -3.83 -20.26 7.67
C PRO A 125 -3.57 -19.19 6.60
N LEU A 126 -2.30 -19.01 6.25
CA LEU A 126 -1.93 -18.17 5.11
C LEU A 126 -2.50 -18.77 3.82
N ARG A 127 -3.12 -17.94 2.99
CA ARG A 127 -3.59 -18.35 1.66
C ARG A 127 -2.52 -18.18 0.60
N ALA A 128 -1.78 -17.09 0.71
CA ALA A 128 -0.75 -16.74 -0.25
C ALA A 128 0.30 -15.87 0.41
N ILE A 129 1.51 -15.95 -0.13
CA ILE A 129 2.57 -15.01 0.15
C ILE A 129 3.02 -14.45 -1.20
N ARG A 130 3.23 -13.15 -1.27
CA ARG A 130 3.79 -12.49 -2.46
C ARG A 130 5.10 -11.84 -2.12
N ASP A 131 6.10 -12.14 -2.91
CA ASP A 131 7.47 -11.66 -2.77
C ASP A 131 7.74 -10.67 -3.90
N ARG A 132 8.19 -9.47 -3.55
CA ARG A 132 8.68 -8.46 -4.48
C ARG A 132 10.08 -8.03 -4.06
N ARG A 133 11.03 -8.20 -4.95
CA ARG A 133 12.42 -7.74 -4.76
C ARG A 133 12.63 -6.47 -5.56
N LEU A 134 13.00 -5.39 -4.87
CA LEU A 134 13.41 -4.13 -5.47
C LEU A 134 14.93 -4.04 -5.44
N GLY A 135 15.52 -3.79 -6.59
CA GLY A 135 16.98 -3.61 -6.72
C GLY A 135 17.46 -2.28 -6.13
N HIS A 136 18.78 -2.15 -5.94
CA HIS A 136 19.38 -0.89 -5.48
C HIS A 136 19.09 0.27 -6.45
N ASP A 137 19.30 0.06 -7.76
CA ASP A 137 19.03 1.10 -8.77
C ASP A 137 17.55 1.49 -8.81
N GLU A 138 16.66 0.52 -8.65
CA GLU A 138 15.22 0.77 -8.59
C GLU A 138 14.83 1.61 -7.38
N LEU A 139 15.47 1.40 -6.22
CA LEU A 139 15.23 2.17 -5.01
C LEU A 139 15.93 3.53 -5.03
N ARG A 140 17.10 3.65 -5.65
CA ARG A 140 17.87 4.90 -5.73
C ARG A 140 16.99 6.06 -6.19
N ASP A 141 16.23 5.80 -7.24
CA ASP A 141 15.44 6.82 -7.94
C ASP A 141 13.98 6.82 -7.46
N ARG A 142 13.61 6.09 -6.39
CA ARG A 142 12.21 5.95 -5.93
C ARG A 142 12.07 6.03 -4.40
N PRO A 143 12.21 7.23 -3.80
CA PRO A 143 12.12 7.41 -2.35
C PRO A 143 10.76 7.07 -1.76
N ASN A 144 9.70 7.17 -2.56
CA ASN A 144 8.35 6.74 -2.18
C ASN A 144 8.22 5.21 -1.95
N LEU A 145 9.22 4.41 -2.36
CA LEU A 145 9.27 2.96 -2.11
C LEU A 145 10.21 2.57 -0.96
N TRP A 146 10.93 3.53 -0.36
CA TRP A 146 11.85 3.27 0.73
C TRP A 146 11.09 2.78 1.97
N PRO A 147 11.61 1.76 2.69
CA PRO A 147 10.96 1.29 3.91
C PRO A 147 10.86 2.40 4.95
N VAL A 148 9.70 2.48 5.60
CA VAL A 148 9.58 3.19 6.88
C VAL A 148 10.09 2.25 7.97
N VAL A 149 11.09 2.72 8.72
CA VAL A 149 11.69 2.01 9.85
C VAL A 149 11.07 2.55 11.13
N ILE A 150 10.43 1.68 11.88
CA ILE A 150 9.84 1.94 13.19
C ILE A 150 10.77 1.30 14.21
N ALA A 151 11.54 2.11 14.93
CA ALA A 151 12.51 1.63 15.90
C ALA A 151 11.84 0.89 17.07
N ALA A 152 12.57 -0.04 17.69
CA ALA A 152 12.11 -0.74 18.88
C ALA A 152 11.62 0.25 19.96
N GLY A 153 10.42 0.03 20.49
CA GLY A 153 9.79 0.89 21.50
C GLY A 153 9.21 2.22 21.00
N ALA A 154 9.28 2.53 19.70
CA ALA A 154 8.82 3.83 19.17
C ALA A 154 7.30 4.03 19.27
N LEU A 155 6.51 2.96 19.28
CA LEU A 155 5.03 3.01 19.31
C LEU A 155 4.45 2.75 20.71
N GLY A 156 5.28 2.45 21.69
CA GLY A 156 4.90 2.14 23.07
C GLY A 156 5.98 1.32 23.78
N PRO A 157 5.88 1.13 25.11
CA PRO A 157 6.84 0.31 25.84
C PRO A 157 6.96 -1.09 25.23
N GLY A 158 8.13 -1.40 24.67
CA GLY A 158 8.39 -2.68 24.00
C GLY A 158 7.68 -2.86 22.64
N VAL A 159 7.18 -1.79 22.01
CA VAL A 159 6.47 -1.88 20.71
C VAL A 159 7.09 -0.95 19.65
N PRO A 160 7.56 -1.50 18.51
CA PRO A 160 7.83 -2.93 18.30
C PRO A 160 8.92 -3.44 19.27
N GLN A 161 9.03 -4.76 19.45
CA GLN A 161 10.06 -5.38 20.30
C GLN A 161 11.46 -5.33 19.68
N ARG A 162 11.53 -5.09 18.38
CA ARG A 162 12.72 -4.87 17.56
C ARG A 162 12.33 -3.98 16.39
N ASP A 163 13.30 -3.39 15.71
CA ASP A 163 13.02 -2.52 14.57
C ASP A 163 12.13 -3.24 13.54
N LEU A 164 11.10 -2.53 13.08
CA LEU A 164 10.15 -3.02 12.08
C LEU A 164 10.26 -2.12 10.85
N ALA A 165 10.66 -2.71 9.73
CA ALA A 165 10.68 -2.03 8.44
C ALA A 165 9.51 -2.51 7.57
N VAL A 166 8.75 -1.56 7.04
CA VAL A 166 7.53 -1.82 6.25
C VAL A 166 7.41 -0.86 5.09
N SER A 167 6.62 -1.19 4.07
CA SER A 167 6.36 -0.25 2.98
C SER A 167 5.61 0.99 3.50
N PRO A 168 5.75 2.17 2.84
CA PRO A 168 5.17 3.43 3.35
C PRO A 168 3.66 3.42 3.58
N GLN A 169 2.89 2.68 2.77
CA GLN A 169 1.44 2.54 2.94
C GLN A 169 1.04 1.45 3.94
N HIS A 170 1.97 0.63 4.41
CA HIS A 170 1.68 -0.45 5.33
C HIS A 170 1.09 0.12 6.62
N ARG A 171 -0.06 -0.38 7.06
CA ARG A 171 -0.75 0.17 8.22
C ARG A 171 -0.42 -0.60 9.49
N VAL A 172 -0.16 0.16 10.53
CA VAL A 172 -0.04 -0.34 11.91
C VAL A 172 -1.31 -0.01 12.68
N MET A 173 -1.62 -0.83 13.68
CA MET A 173 -2.73 -0.58 14.57
C MET A 173 -2.41 0.58 15.52
N VAL A 174 -3.41 1.43 15.73
CA VAL A 174 -3.46 2.41 16.81
C VAL A 174 -4.63 2.03 17.70
N ASP A 175 -4.32 1.54 18.90
CA ASP A 175 -5.27 1.30 19.97
C ASP A 175 -4.80 1.99 21.24
N SER A 176 -5.39 3.15 21.51
CA SER A 176 -4.97 4.03 22.59
C SER A 176 -6.15 4.84 23.12
N ALA A 177 -6.01 5.39 24.34
CA ALA A 177 -7.02 6.30 24.88
C ALA A 177 -7.26 7.55 23.99
N ILE A 178 -6.30 7.95 23.15
CA ILE A 178 -6.49 9.04 22.20
C ILE A 178 -7.34 8.55 21.01
N SER A 179 -7.02 7.39 20.44
CA SER A 179 -7.82 6.78 19.36
C SER A 179 -9.25 6.55 19.82
N GLN A 180 -9.44 5.98 21.01
CA GLN A 180 -10.76 5.73 21.59
C GLN A 180 -11.58 7.02 21.77
N ARG A 181 -10.97 8.13 22.22
CA ARG A 181 -11.68 9.42 22.35
C ARG A 181 -12.00 10.08 21.01
N MET A 182 -11.18 9.90 19.98
CA MET A 182 -11.35 10.55 18.68
C MET A 182 -12.21 9.75 17.70
N LEU A 183 -12.17 8.42 17.82
CA LEU A 183 -12.72 7.48 16.83
C LEU A 183 -13.69 6.48 17.46
N GLY A 184 -13.67 6.29 18.78
CA GLY A 184 -14.48 5.29 19.48
C GLY A 184 -14.01 3.85 19.28
N CYS A 185 -12.87 3.63 18.61
CA CYS A 185 -12.37 2.30 18.29
C CYS A 185 -10.85 2.29 18.00
N PRO A 186 -10.22 1.09 17.99
CA PRO A 186 -8.91 0.89 17.37
C PRO A 186 -8.96 1.17 15.88
N SER A 187 -7.84 1.58 15.29
CA SER A 187 -7.77 1.94 13.87
C SER A 187 -6.45 1.55 13.23
N LEU A 188 -6.38 1.60 11.90
CA LEU A 188 -5.19 1.35 11.10
C LEU A 188 -4.67 2.65 10.47
N VAL A 189 -3.37 2.91 10.60
CA VAL A 189 -2.70 4.11 10.10
C VAL A 189 -1.45 3.74 9.32
N ALA A 190 -1.30 4.30 8.12
CA ALA A 190 -0.15 4.05 7.25
C ALA A 190 1.17 4.51 7.89
N ALA A 191 2.23 3.70 7.73
CA ALA A 191 3.54 3.91 8.33
C ALA A 191 4.15 5.26 7.96
N ARG A 192 4.01 5.74 6.72
CA ARG A 192 4.48 7.07 6.29
C ARG A 192 3.91 8.21 7.14
N ARG A 193 2.71 8.05 7.70
CA ARG A 193 2.10 9.08 8.56
C ARG A 193 2.75 9.13 9.94
N LEU A 194 3.37 8.04 10.37
CA LEU A 194 4.06 7.92 11.65
C LEU A 194 5.41 8.65 11.69
N LEU A 195 5.92 9.14 10.56
CA LEU A 195 7.19 9.90 10.49
C LEU A 195 7.23 11.15 11.37
N VAL A 196 6.08 11.61 11.87
CA VAL A 196 5.97 12.69 12.86
C VAL A 196 6.31 12.25 14.28
N LEU A 197 6.49 10.95 14.52
CA LEU A 197 6.76 10.37 15.83
C LEU A 197 8.27 10.15 16.03
N PRO A 198 8.80 10.36 17.25
CA PRO A 198 10.16 9.97 17.59
C PRO A 198 10.41 8.48 17.33
N GLY A 199 11.58 8.14 16.77
CA GLY A 199 11.96 6.75 16.50
C GLY A 199 11.34 6.15 15.23
N VAL A 200 10.63 6.94 14.42
CA VAL A 200 10.16 6.51 13.10
C VAL A 200 10.87 7.29 12.01
N THR A 201 11.52 6.60 11.08
CA THR A 201 12.33 7.21 10.02
C THR A 201 12.09 6.54 8.67
N GLN A 202 12.57 7.14 7.59
CA GLN A 202 12.55 6.55 6.25
C GLN A 202 13.95 6.71 5.63
N PRO A 203 14.95 5.93 6.11
CA PRO A 203 16.31 6.06 5.63
C PRO A 203 16.42 5.57 4.18
N ARG A 204 17.36 6.15 3.42
CA ARG A 204 17.72 5.64 2.10
C ARG A 204 18.26 4.21 2.25
N PRO A 205 17.72 3.21 1.54
CA PRO A 205 18.28 1.86 1.56
C PRO A 205 19.70 1.84 1.01
N GLU A 206 20.61 1.16 1.71
CA GLU A 206 21.98 0.96 1.25
C GLU A 206 22.03 -0.05 0.07
N GLY A 207 21.04 -0.95 -0.02
CA GLY A 207 20.93 -1.97 -1.04
C GLY A 207 19.49 -2.19 -1.53
N GLY A 208 19.25 -3.35 -2.14
CA GLY A 208 17.90 -3.76 -2.52
C GLY A 208 17.00 -4.05 -1.31
N THR A 209 15.69 -3.98 -1.51
CA THR A 209 14.69 -4.32 -0.48
C THR A 209 13.84 -5.49 -0.96
N ARG A 210 13.65 -6.48 -0.08
CA ARG A 210 12.71 -7.58 -0.33
C ARG A 210 11.45 -7.36 0.50
N TYR A 211 10.33 -7.21 -0.19
CA TYR A 211 9.01 -6.96 0.35
C TYR A 211 8.12 -8.20 0.26
N LEU A 212 7.40 -8.51 1.33
CA LEU A 212 6.54 -9.67 1.44
C LEU A 212 5.13 -9.31 1.89
N HIS A 213 4.13 -9.87 1.21
CA HIS A 213 2.71 -9.73 1.53
C HIS A 213 2.16 -11.02 2.10
N LEU A 214 1.40 -10.91 3.18
CA LEU A 214 0.65 -12.03 3.75
C LEU A 214 -0.81 -11.89 3.37
N VAL A 215 -1.33 -12.87 2.63
CA VAL A 215 -2.71 -12.90 2.14
C VAL A 215 -3.47 -13.99 2.89
N PHE A 216 -4.60 -13.63 3.48
CA PHE A 216 -5.54 -14.51 4.16
C PHE A 216 -6.90 -14.51 3.44
N ASP A 217 -7.87 -15.26 3.96
CA ASP A 217 -9.25 -15.27 3.44
C ASP A 217 -9.96 -13.92 3.57
N ARG A 218 -9.53 -13.12 4.53
CA ARG A 218 -10.01 -11.76 4.79
C ARG A 218 -8.83 -10.92 5.24
N HIS A 219 -9.04 -9.62 5.30
CA HIS A 219 -8.09 -8.75 5.96
C HIS A 219 -7.92 -9.14 7.43
N GLU A 220 -6.68 -9.34 7.87
CA GLU A 220 -6.35 -9.65 9.25
C GLU A 220 -5.40 -8.59 9.83
N VAL A 221 -5.34 -8.53 11.15
CA VAL A 221 -4.30 -7.78 11.88
C VAL A 221 -3.49 -8.82 12.64
N LEU A 222 -2.18 -8.77 12.50
CA LEU A 222 -1.23 -9.76 12.99
C LEU A 222 -0.06 -9.10 13.70
N SER A 223 0.65 -9.87 14.53
CA SER A 223 1.83 -9.37 15.23
C SER A 223 3.08 -9.55 14.38
N ALA A 224 3.71 -8.44 14.03
CA ALA A 224 4.98 -8.36 13.30
C ALA A 224 6.01 -7.67 14.20
N ASN A 225 7.08 -8.35 14.58
CA ASN A 225 8.08 -7.87 15.53
C ASN A 225 7.46 -7.38 16.86
N GLY A 226 6.33 -7.97 17.28
CA GLY A 226 5.59 -7.56 18.47
C GLY A 226 4.72 -6.31 18.30
N CYS A 227 4.53 -5.83 17.06
CA CYS A 227 3.67 -4.72 16.69
C CYS A 227 2.48 -5.22 15.86
N TRP A 228 1.27 -4.86 16.29
CA TRP A 228 0.05 -5.13 15.54
C TRP A 228 0.05 -4.35 14.23
N SER A 229 0.05 -5.10 13.13
CA SER A 229 0.16 -4.59 11.76
C SER A 229 -0.81 -5.32 10.85
N GLU A 230 -1.17 -4.69 9.75
CA GLU A 230 -2.16 -5.24 8.83
C GLU A 230 -1.58 -6.37 7.96
N SER A 231 -2.43 -7.33 7.56
CA SER A 231 -2.15 -8.21 6.42
C SER A 231 -2.42 -7.49 5.11
N PHE A 232 -2.23 -8.13 3.97
CA PHE A 232 -2.64 -7.54 2.68
C PHE A 232 -4.13 -7.21 2.68
N TYR A 233 -4.46 -5.95 2.41
CA TYR A 233 -5.82 -5.45 2.21
C TYR A 233 -6.07 -5.18 0.73
N PRO A 234 -6.99 -5.91 0.06
CA PRO A 234 -7.39 -5.66 -1.31
C PRO A 234 -8.37 -4.47 -1.40
N GLY A 235 -7.95 -3.28 -0.97
CA GLY A 235 -8.75 -2.07 -1.13
C GLY A 235 -9.13 -1.83 -2.59
N ARG A 236 -10.20 -1.07 -2.86
CA ARG A 236 -10.74 -0.86 -4.21
C ARG A 236 -9.68 -0.37 -5.21
N GLN A 237 -8.81 0.54 -4.77
CA GLN A 237 -7.67 1.04 -5.56
C GLN A 237 -6.60 -0.02 -5.78
N ALA A 238 -6.18 -0.72 -4.72
CA ALA A 238 -5.22 -1.82 -4.84
C ALA A 238 -5.71 -2.87 -5.84
N MET A 239 -6.98 -3.29 -5.76
CA MET A 239 -7.58 -4.25 -6.68
C MET A 239 -7.67 -3.77 -8.12
N ALA A 240 -7.85 -2.46 -8.34
CA ALA A 240 -7.87 -1.87 -9.68
C ALA A 240 -6.48 -1.78 -10.32
N ALA A 241 -5.43 -1.65 -9.50
CA ALA A 241 -4.04 -1.56 -9.94
C ALA A 241 -3.36 -2.93 -10.16
N LEU A 242 -4.04 -4.05 -9.85
CA LEU A 242 -3.45 -5.38 -10.02
C LEU A 242 -3.51 -5.85 -11.47
N PRO A 243 -2.48 -6.56 -11.95
CA PRO A 243 -2.55 -7.31 -13.20
C PRO A 243 -3.78 -8.24 -13.22
N PRO A 244 -4.47 -8.43 -14.37
CA PRO A 244 -5.72 -9.19 -14.45
C PRO A 244 -5.66 -10.61 -13.87
N ALA A 245 -4.52 -11.30 -14.03
CA ALA A 245 -4.32 -12.63 -13.46
C ALA A 245 -4.32 -12.61 -11.92
N LEU A 246 -3.64 -11.63 -11.32
CA LEU A 246 -3.57 -11.45 -9.87
C LEU A 246 -4.88 -10.89 -9.30
N ALA A 247 -5.53 -9.98 -10.02
CA ALA A 247 -6.87 -9.49 -9.69
C ALA A 247 -7.90 -10.63 -9.68
N ARG A 248 -7.84 -11.55 -10.66
CA ARG A 248 -8.70 -12.74 -10.72
C ARG A 248 -8.43 -13.66 -9.53
N GLU A 249 -7.17 -13.92 -9.21
CA GLU A 249 -6.80 -14.70 -8.03
C GLU A 249 -7.33 -14.08 -6.73
N TYR A 250 -7.11 -12.78 -6.53
CA TYR A 250 -7.57 -12.10 -5.33
C TYR A 250 -9.09 -12.00 -5.26
N ARG A 251 -9.80 -11.87 -6.38
CA ARG A 251 -11.27 -12.00 -6.39
C ARG A 251 -11.74 -13.39 -5.96
N MET A 252 -10.96 -14.44 -6.23
CA MET A 252 -11.26 -15.82 -5.78
C MET A 252 -10.90 -16.05 -4.30
N ILE A 253 -9.95 -15.32 -3.74
CA ILE A 253 -9.62 -15.35 -2.30
C ILE A 253 -10.64 -14.50 -1.52
N PHE A 254 -10.78 -13.23 -1.90
CA PHE A 254 -11.69 -12.25 -1.30
C PHE A 254 -13.06 -12.28 -1.98
N ARG A 255 -13.77 -13.38 -1.80
CA ARG A 255 -15.03 -13.68 -2.52
C ARG A 255 -16.15 -12.72 -2.15
N ASP A 256 -16.32 -12.45 -0.86
CA ASP A 256 -17.47 -11.73 -0.32
C ASP A 256 -17.10 -10.36 0.25
N GLU A 257 -18.11 -9.49 0.41
CA GLU A 257 -17.93 -8.11 0.89
C GLU A 257 -17.27 -8.03 2.28
N ALA A 258 -17.58 -8.97 3.16
CA ALA A 258 -16.94 -9.09 4.47
C ALA A 258 -15.44 -9.43 4.37
N ALA A 259 -15.02 -10.18 3.34
CA ALA A 259 -13.62 -10.48 3.07
C ALA A 259 -12.88 -9.27 2.48
N ARG A 260 -13.60 -8.36 1.82
CA ARG A 260 -13.10 -7.11 1.23
C ARG A 260 -13.18 -5.91 2.16
N SER A 261 -13.67 -6.10 3.38
CA SER A 261 -13.74 -5.06 4.39
C SER A 261 -12.48 -5.10 5.26
N PRO A 262 -11.94 -3.95 5.67
CA PRO A 262 -10.78 -3.93 6.53
C PRO A 262 -11.19 -4.40 7.93
N ARG A 263 -10.29 -5.15 8.58
CA ARG A 263 -10.52 -5.70 9.93
C ARG A 263 -10.75 -4.63 10.99
N LEU A 264 -10.13 -3.48 10.82
CA LEU A 264 -10.27 -2.28 11.65
C LEU A 264 -10.43 -1.07 10.72
N PRO A 265 -11.12 0.00 11.17
CA PRO A 265 -11.24 1.23 10.39
C PRO A 265 -9.87 1.79 9.99
N ILE A 266 -9.71 2.08 8.70
CA ILE A 266 -8.54 2.78 8.17
C ILE A 266 -8.76 4.27 8.36
N VAL A 267 -7.79 4.96 8.95
CA VAL A 267 -7.88 6.40 9.22
C VAL A 267 -6.89 7.13 8.33
N GLU A 268 -7.41 8.07 7.55
CA GLU A 268 -6.64 8.79 6.54
C GLU A 268 -6.68 10.31 6.73
N GLY A 269 -5.95 11.01 5.88
CA GLY A 269 -6.10 12.46 5.71
C GLY A 269 -5.84 13.28 6.99
N PRO A 270 -6.63 14.35 7.23
CA PRO A 270 -6.49 15.23 8.40
C PRO A 270 -6.69 14.53 9.73
N LYS A 271 -7.59 13.54 9.79
CA LYS A 271 -7.95 12.86 11.04
C LYS A 271 -6.78 12.04 11.59
N ALA A 272 -6.08 11.32 10.72
CA ALA A 272 -4.84 10.61 11.08
C ALA A 272 -3.78 11.58 11.60
N ARG A 273 -3.55 12.69 10.89
CA ARG A 273 -2.56 13.72 11.30
C ARG A 273 -2.88 14.30 12.68
N GLN A 274 -4.14 14.65 12.92
CA GLN A 274 -4.57 15.18 14.21
C GLN A 274 -4.35 14.17 15.34
N MET A 275 -4.69 12.90 15.11
CA MET A 275 -4.50 11.83 16.09
C MET A 275 -3.01 11.66 16.43
N LEU A 276 -2.15 11.53 15.42
CA LEU A 276 -0.72 11.36 15.61
C LEU A 276 -0.06 12.59 16.25
N ALA A 277 -0.49 13.80 15.90
CA ALA A 277 -0.01 15.02 16.55
C ALA A 277 -0.34 15.04 18.06
N ARG A 278 -1.52 14.52 18.46
CA ARG A 278 -1.86 14.38 19.88
C ARG A 278 -1.02 13.31 20.57
N HIS A 279 -0.68 12.23 19.89
CA HIS A 279 0.25 11.23 20.42
C HIS A 279 1.64 11.80 20.66
N ALA A 280 2.20 12.47 19.65
CA ALA A 280 3.49 13.14 19.73
C ALA A 280 3.52 14.18 20.86
N LYS A 281 2.52 15.07 20.91
CA LYS A 281 2.44 16.15 21.91
C LYS A 281 2.35 15.62 23.34
N ASN A 282 1.65 14.51 23.56
CA ASN A 282 1.38 13.98 24.90
C ASN A 282 2.26 12.79 25.29
N ALA A 283 3.23 12.41 24.44
CA ALA A 283 4.08 11.22 24.60
C ALA A 283 3.28 9.96 24.97
N ARG A 284 2.15 9.73 24.27
CA ARG A 284 1.26 8.58 24.55
C ARG A 284 1.53 7.42 23.60
N PRO A 285 1.63 6.17 24.08
CA PRO A 285 1.73 4.98 23.25
C PRO A 285 0.59 4.88 22.23
N LEU A 286 0.89 4.37 21.04
CA LEU A 286 -0.07 4.12 19.97
C LEU A 286 -0.76 2.77 20.14
N GLN A 287 -0.10 1.78 20.72
CA GLN A 287 -0.65 0.45 20.97
C GLN A 287 0.05 -0.21 22.17
N GLN A 288 -0.52 -1.31 22.65
CA GLN A 288 0.10 -2.19 23.65
C GLN A 288 0.83 -3.35 22.95
N PRO A 289 1.78 -4.03 23.63
CA PRO A 289 2.41 -5.22 23.09
C PRO A 289 1.38 -6.27 22.65
N ALA A 290 1.70 -6.94 21.55
CA ALA A 290 0.91 -8.04 21.00
C ALA A 290 1.03 -9.34 21.79
#